data_AF-F3GMN3-F1
#
_entry.id   AF-F3GMN3-F1
#
_cell.length_a   1.000
_cell.length_b   1.000
_cell.length_c   1.000
_cell.angle_alpha   90.00
_cell.angle_beta   90.00
_cell.angle_gamma   90.00
#
_symmetry.space_group_name_H-M   'P 1'
#
loop_
_entity.id
_entity.type
_entity.pdbx_description
1 polymer ?
#
loop_
_entity_poly.entity_id
_entity_poly.type
_entity_poly.pdbx_seq_one_letter_code
_entity_poly.pdbx_strand_id
1 'polypeptide(L)'
;SETLALTRVEAAARPLLLCLSHLRWGFVYQRPQHIMSRMAQDYQVVFLEEPVLSDSPDIRLEQLPQACGVTVLVPHLPSKMQPDEVITAQRVLLNRFIDAQRFGELLFF
;
A
#
# COMPACT_ATOMS: atom_id res chain seq x y z
N SER A 1 42.43 19.94 -2.75
CA SER A 1 41.88 18.57 -2.82
C SER A 1 41.00 18.34 -1.60
N GLU A 2 39.82 18.97 -1.49
CA GLU A 2 38.61 18.60 -2.23
C GLU A 2 38.35 17.09 -2.25
N THR A 3 38.32 16.48 -1.06
CA THR A 3 37.49 15.28 -0.87
C THR A 3 36.06 15.77 -0.71
N LEU A 4 35.46 16.15 -1.83
CA LEU A 4 34.06 16.51 -1.98
C LEU A 4 33.22 15.51 -1.20
N ALA A 5 32.56 15.99 -0.15
CA ALA A 5 31.20 15.68 0.22
C ALA A 5 30.57 14.49 -0.54
N LEU A 6 31.00 13.28 -0.20
CA LEU A 6 30.18 12.08 -0.34
C LEU A 6 29.22 11.99 0.85
N THR A 7 28.75 13.14 1.35
CA THR A 7 27.36 13.25 1.76
C THR A 7 26.55 13.05 0.49
N ARG A 8 26.41 11.78 0.07
CA ARG A 8 25.21 11.34 -0.60
C ARG A 8 24.12 11.86 0.32
N VAL A 9 23.49 12.97 -0.05
CA VAL A 9 22.22 13.35 0.54
C VAL A 9 21.41 12.08 0.38
N GLU A 10 21.23 11.30 1.46
CA GLU A 10 20.21 10.26 1.46
C GLU A 10 18.96 11.04 1.11
N ALA A 11 18.47 10.89 -0.12
CA ALA A 11 17.26 11.53 -0.56
C ALA A 11 16.23 11.19 0.52
N ALA A 12 15.70 12.22 1.19
CA ALA A 12 14.76 12.03 2.29
C ALA A 12 13.70 11.01 1.81
N ALA A 13 13.49 9.97 2.60
CA ALA A 13 12.59 8.89 2.19
C ALA A 13 11.22 9.51 1.88
N ARG A 14 10.71 9.27 0.66
CA ARG A 14 9.43 9.83 0.21
C ARG A 14 8.33 9.44 1.22
N PRO A 15 7.34 10.31 1.50
CA PRO A 15 6.24 9.93 2.37
C PRO A 15 5.41 8.81 1.75
N LEU A 16 4.88 7.94 2.59
CA LEU A 16 3.99 6.84 2.23
C LEU A 16 2.55 7.36 2.25
N LEU A 17 1.87 7.33 1.11
CA LEU A 17 0.46 7.67 1.00
C LEU A 17 -0.35 6.39 0.89
N LEU A 18 -1.11 6.06 1.94
CA LEU A 18 -2.02 4.93 1.97
C LEU A 18 -3.45 5.40 1.62
N CYS A 19 -3.98 4.90 0.52
CA CYS A 19 -5.37 5.08 0.14
C CYS A 19 -6.18 3.84 0.50
N LEU A 20 -7.24 4.01 1.30
CA LEU A 20 -8.20 2.94 1.60
C LEU A 20 -9.36 3.02 0.61
N SER A 21 -9.63 1.95 -0.13
CA SER A 21 -10.68 1.99 -1.14
C SER A 21 -11.62 0.80 -1.10
N HIS A 22 -12.91 1.11 -1.08
CA HIS A 22 -13.98 0.16 -1.33
C HIS A 22 -14.11 -0.22 -2.83
N LEU A 23 -13.29 0.39 -3.70
CA LEU A 23 -13.25 0.12 -5.13
C LEU A 23 -11.98 -0.67 -5.49
N ARG A 24 -12.13 -1.58 -6.45
CA ARG A 24 -11.01 -2.35 -6.99
C ARG A 24 -10.27 -1.54 -8.04
N TRP A 25 -8.94 -1.57 -7.99
CA TRP A 25 -8.07 -0.87 -8.92
C TRP A 25 -8.27 -1.33 -10.37
N GLY A 26 -8.51 -2.61 -10.60
CA GLY A 26 -8.68 -3.20 -11.95
C GLY A 26 -10.04 -2.99 -12.62
N PHE A 27 -10.97 -2.26 -11.98
CA PHE A 27 -12.31 -2.02 -12.54
C PHE A 27 -12.34 -0.76 -13.43
N VAL A 28 -13.54 -0.20 -13.71
CA VAL A 28 -13.70 1.03 -14.50
C VAL A 28 -12.78 2.13 -13.99
N TYR A 29 -12.09 2.80 -14.90
CA TYR A 29 -11.13 3.82 -14.52
C TYR A 29 -11.84 5.03 -13.89
N GLN A 30 -11.48 5.37 -12.64
CA GLN A 30 -12.19 6.37 -11.84
C GLN A 30 -11.27 7.42 -11.23
N ARG A 31 -11.87 8.50 -10.70
CA ARG A 31 -11.17 9.63 -10.06
C ARG A 31 -10.08 9.21 -9.05
N PRO A 32 -10.26 8.19 -8.18
CA PRO A 32 -9.21 7.75 -7.26
C PRO A 32 -7.93 7.34 -7.99
N GLN A 33 -8.03 6.61 -9.10
CA GLN A 33 -6.87 6.12 -9.84
C GLN A 33 -6.10 7.27 -10.52
N HIS A 34 -6.79 8.28 -11.05
CA HIS A 34 -6.14 9.49 -11.58
C HIS A 34 -5.34 10.21 -10.49
N ILE A 35 -5.96 10.40 -9.31
CA ILE A 35 -5.32 11.11 -8.20
C ILE A 35 -4.11 10.31 -7.72
N MET A 36 -4.26 9.02 -7.46
CA MET A 36 -3.18 8.16 -6.95
C MET A 36 -2.02 8.03 -7.93
N SER A 37 -2.30 7.87 -9.23
CA SER A 37 -1.27 7.82 -10.27
C SER A 37 -0.46 9.12 -10.35
N ARG A 38 -1.12 10.27 -10.13
CA ARG A 38 -0.42 11.56 -10.06
C ARG A 38 0.40 11.70 -8.78
N MET A 39 -0.15 11.31 -7.63
CA MET A 39 0.54 11.35 -6.34
C MET A 39 1.77 10.42 -6.32
N ALA A 40 1.80 9.37 -7.12
CA ALA A 40 2.94 8.47 -7.24
C ALA A 40 4.22 9.12 -7.81
N GLN A 41 4.15 10.37 -8.29
CA GLN A 41 5.32 11.17 -8.64
C GLN A 41 6.07 11.71 -7.40
N ASP A 42 5.35 12.02 -6.33
CA ASP A 42 5.88 12.66 -5.12
C ASP A 42 5.87 11.74 -3.88
N TYR A 43 4.91 10.80 -3.80
CA TYR A 43 4.73 9.86 -2.69
C TYR A 43 5.00 8.40 -3.06
N GLN A 44 5.41 7.58 -2.09
CA GLN A 44 5.24 6.13 -2.21
C GLN A 44 3.74 5.84 -2.05
N VAL A 45 3.04 5.51 -3.13
CA VAL A 45 1.58 5.34 -3.08
C VAL A 45 1.21 3.87 -2.95
N VAL A 46 0.39 3.60 -1.94
CA VAL A 46 -0.16 2.29 -1.64
C VAL A 46 -1.68 2.38 -1.65
N PHE A 47 -2.34 1.50 -2.39
CA PHE A 47 -3.79 1.46 -2.54
C PHE A 47 -4.31 0.14 -1.97
N LEU A 48 -4.97 0.19 -0.81
CA LEU A 48 -5.53 -0.98 -0.16
C LEU A 48 -6.97 -1.19 -0.60
N GLU A 49 -7.23 -2.34 -1.23
CA GLU A 49 -8.58 -2.77 -1.58
C GLU A 49 -9.25 -3.53 -0.42
N GLU A 50 -10.57 -3.72 -0.53
CA GLU A 50 -11.32 -4.67 0.30
C GLU A 50 -10.70 -6.08 0.31
N PRO A 51 -10.82 -6.85 1.40
CA PRO A 51 -10.34 -8.22 1.42
C PRO A 51 -11.06 -9.08 0.38
N VAL A 52 -10.34 -10.06 -0.17
CA VAL A 52 -10.91 -11.18 -0.91
C VAL A 52 -11.14 -12.31 0.07
N LEU A 53 -12.40 -12.72 0.24
CA LEU A 53 -12.79 -13.82 1.10
C LEU A 53 -12.88 -15.12 0.28
N SER A 54 -12.25 -16.19 0.76
CA SER A 54 -12.23 -17.48 0.07
C SER A 54 -12.24 -18.66 1.04
N ASP A 55 -12.47 -19.87 0.55
CA ASP A 55 -12.41 -21.08 1.38
C ASP A 55 -10.97 -21.53 1.72
N SER A 56 -9.95 -20.83 1.19
CA SER A 56 -8.56 -21.06 1.58
C SER A 56 -8.35 -20.67 3.05
N PRO A 57 -7.59 -21.45 3.84
CA PRO A 57 -7.20 -21.06 5.18
C PRO A 57 -6.11 -19.97 5.20
N ASP A 58 -5.55 -19.60 4.04
CA ASP A 58 -4.42 -18.67 3.96
C ASP A 58 -4.81 -17.24 4.31
N ILE A 59 -4.01 -16.61 5.17
CA ILE A 59 -4.07 -15.17 5.47
C ILE A 59 -2.81 -14.53 4.88
N ARG A 60 -2.98 -13.74 3.82
CA ARG A 60 -1.85 -13.10 3.12
C ARG A 60 -2.22 -11.74 2.56
N LEU A 61 -1.20 -10.94 2.30
CA LEU A 61 -1.32 -9.66 1.60
C LEU A 61 -0.69 -9.82 0.22
N GLU A 62 -1.50 -9.76 -0.82
CA GLU A 62 -1.01 -9.69 -2.19
C GLU A 62 -0.55 -8.27 -2.51
N GLN A 63 0.58 -8.14 -3.20
CA GLN A 63 1.13 -6.87 -3.63
C GLN A 63 1.21 -6.86 -5.16
N LEU A 64 0.55 -5.89 -5.78
CA LEU A 64 0.43 -5.76 -7.23
C LEU A 64 1.00 -4.40 -7.66
N PRO A 65 2.29 -4.33 -8.02
CA PRO A 65 2.88 -3.11 -8.55
C PRO A 65 2.23 -2.69 -9.87
N GLN A 66 1.93 -1.40 -10.01
CA GLN A 66 1.33 -0.82 -11.21
C GLN A 66 2.36 0.02 -11.96
N ALA A 67 2.25 0.08 -13.29
CA ALA A 67 3.17 0.85 -14.14
C ALA A 67 3.19 2.36 -13.82
N CYS A 68 2.12 2.89 -13.20
CA CYS A 68 2.04 4.29 -12.77
C CYS A 68 2.73 4.58 -11.43
N GLY A 69 3.38 3.59 -10.81
CA GLY A 69 4.11 3.75 -9.54
C GLY A 69 3.26 3.52 -8.28
N VAL A 70 1.98 3.20 -8.43
CA VAL A 70 1.11 2.76 -7.33
C VAL A 70 1.35 1.28 -7.04
N THR A 71 1.38 0.89 -5.76
CA THR A 71 1.29 -0.53 -5.36
C THR A 71 -0.09 -0.81 -4.82
N VAL A 72 -0.81 -1.76 -5.44
CA VAL A 72 -2.12 -2.19 -4.94
C VAL A 72 -1.93 -3.33 -3.96
N LEU A 73 -2.58 -3.24 -2.81
CA LEU A 73 -2.58 -4.26 -1.77
C LEU A 73 -3.96 -4.91 -1.72
N VAL A 74 -3.97 -6.25 -1.75
CA VAL A 74 -5.21 -7.04 -1.64
C VAL A 74 -5.06 -8.03 -0.50
N PRO A 75 -5.76 -7.84 0.63
CA PRO A 75 -5.81 -8.85 1.68
C PRO A 75 -6.59 -10.07 1.19
N HIS A 76 -6.06 -11.27 1.39
CA HIS A 76 -6.76 -12.53 1.18
C HIS A 76 -6.99 -13.17 2.54
N LEU A 77 -8.25 -13.46 2.85
CA LEU A 77 -8.67 -13.97 4.15
C LEU A 77 -9.64 -15.16 4.00
N PRO A 78 -9.71 -16.07 5.00
CA PRO A 78 -10.72 -17.11 5.04
C PRO A 78 -12.15 -16.53 5.16
N SER A 79 -13.09 -17.12 4.41
CA SER A 79 -14.51 -16.73 4.34
C SER A 79 -15.28 -16.91 5.65
N LYS A 80 -14.76 -17.77 6.54
CA LYS A 80 -15.40 -18.15 7.82
C LYS A 80 -15.01 -17.27 9.01
N MET A 81 -14.14 -16.28 8.81
CA MET A 81 -13.74 -15.36 9.89
C MET A 81 -14.90 -14.45 10.30
N GLN A 82 -14.96 -14.14 11.59
CA GLN A 82 -15.90 -13.14 12.12
C GLN A 82 -15.47 -11.72 11.72
N PRO A 83 -16.41 -10.75 11.66
CA PRO A 83 -16.09 -9.38 11.23
C PRO A 83 -14.92 -8.73 11.98
N ASP A 84 -14.84 -8.91 13.30
CA ASP A 84 -13.74 -8.35 14.12
C ASP A 84 -12.39 -9.04 13.84
N GLU A 85 -12.43 -10.34 13.52
CA GLU A 85 -11.25 -11.11 13.13
C GLU A 85 -10.73 -10.66 11.76
N VAL A 86 -11.64 -10.36 10.82
CA VAL A 86 -11.30 -9.80 9.50
C VAL A 86 -10.61 -8.45 9.64
N ILE A 87 -11.13 -7.55 10.48
CA ILE A 87 -10.51 -6.24 10.75
C ILE A 87 -9.13 -6.44 11.39
N THR A 88 -9.03 -7.33 12.37
CA THR A 88 -7.76 -7.62 13.06
C THR A 88 -6.72 -8.18 12.11
N ALA A 89 -7.09 -9.13 11.26
CA ALA A 89 -6.18 -9.72 10.28
C ALA A 89 -5.67 -8.68 9.28
N GLN A 90 -6.54 -7.80 8.77
CA GLN A 90 -6.14 -6.72 7.88
C GLN A 90 -5.14 -5.76 8.55
N ARG A 91 -5.38 -5.36 9.81
CA ARG A 91 -4.45 -4.52 10.57
C ARG A 91 -3.08 -5.20 10.73
N VAL A 92 -3.04 -6.49 11.05
CA VAL A 92 -1.80 -7.24 11.18
C VAL A 92 -1.03 -7.29 9.85
N LEU A 93 -1.72 -7.57 8.74
CA LEU A 93 -1.12 -7.61 7.41
C LEU A 93 -0.57 -6.23 7.00
N LEU A 94 -1.36 -5.18 7.20
CA LEU A 94 -0.98 -3.82 6.85
C LEU A 94 0.19 -3.32 7.71
N ASN A 95 0.18 -3.57 9.02
CA ASN A 95 1.28 -3.19 9.91
C ASN A 95 2.59 -3.87 9.49
N ARG A 96 2.55 -5.18 9.22
CA ARG A 96 3.74 -5.90 8.73
C ARG A 96 4.28 -5.34 7.43
N PHE A 97 3.38 -4.93 6.51
CA PHE A 97 3.79 -4.30 5.27
C PHE A 97 4.45 -2.94 5.52
N ILE A 98 3.84 -2.09 6.34
CA ILE A 98 4.33 -0.74 6.68
C ILE A 98 5.69 -0.82 7.40
N ASP A 99 5.82 -1.72 8.38
CA ASP A 99 7.06 -1.93 9.15
C ASP A 99 8.24 -2.37 8.25
N ALA A 100 7.95 -2.96 7.10
CA ALA A 100 8.95 -3.35 6.10
C ALA A 100 9.33 -2.23 5.12
N GLN A 101 8.62 -1.09 5.12
CA GLN A 101 8.89 0.02 4.21
C GLN A 101 9.87 1.05 4.80
N ARG A 102 10.63 1.70 3.91
CA ARG A 102 11.41 2.91 4.24
C ARG A 102 10.69 4.14 3.68
N PHE A 103 10.05 4.91 4.55
CA PHE A 103 9.35 6.16 4.23
C PHE A 103 9.64 7.23 5.29
N GLY A 104 9.39 8.50 4.94
CA GLY A 104 9.57 9.63 5.88
C GLY A 104 8.39 9.81 6.82
N GLU A 105 7.20 10.03 6.27
CA GLU A 105 5.93 10.21 6.99
C GLU A 105 4.85 9.32 6.38
N LEU A 106 3.87 8.88 7.19
CA LEU A 106 2.69 8.15 6.73
C LEU A 106 1.50 9.10 6.62
N LEU A 107 0.91 9.16 5.44
CA LEU A 107 -0.28 9.93 5.11
C LEU A 107 -1.42 8.99 4.71
N PHE A 108 -2.66 9.37 5.02
CA PHE A 108 -3.86 8.62 4.66
C PHE A 108 -4.73 9.43 3.67
N PHE A 109 -5.36 8.73 2.71
CA PHE A 109 -6.28 9.30 1.73
C PHE A 109 -7.57 8.48 1.61
#